data_AF-A0A497GFD7-F1
#
_entry.id   AF-A0A497GFD7-F1
#
_cell.length_a   1.000
_cell.length_b   1.000
_cell.length_c   1.000
_cell.angle_alpha   90.00
_cell.angle_beta   90.00
_cell.angle_gamma   90.00
#
_symmetry.space_group_name_H-M   'P 1'
#
loop_
_entity.id
_entity.type
_entity.pdbx_description
1 polymer ?
#
loop_
_entity_poly.entity_id
_entity_poly.type
_entity_poly.pdbx_seq_one_letter_code
_entity_poly.pdbx_strand_id
1 'polypeptide(L)'
;MIKILYVGDAGVLAGPIFFASPFIMEIKGLSVNVFGEPLIKAFEKDSEIKVTHMSSWDAYANFPKTVDEMKDYDIIILSDIEAESLFFYPEFYTPSEYGKKTITKPNRLKAIKQFVENGGSLIMAGSWFTFAGRHGQSGWRKTPVADVLPVEILPEDDRVETPEG
;
A
#
# COMPACT_ATOMS: atom_id res chain seq x y z
N MET A 1 -0.98 -0.47 -24.83
CA MET A 1 -0.87 0.43 -23.67
C MET A 1 -0.88 -0.42 -22.41
N ILE A 2 0.26 -0.49 -21.73
CA ILE A 2 0.46 -1.18 -20.45
C ILE A 2 -0.13 -0.29 -19.35
N LYS A 3 -0.95 -0.88 -18.49
CA LYS A 3 -1.59 -0.19 -17.36
C LYS A 3 -1.03 -0.70 -16.05
N ILE A 4 -0.45 0.21 -15.28
CA ILE A 4 0.16 -0.08 -13.98
C ILE A 4 -0.73 0.50 -12.88
N LEU A 5 -1.10 -0.32 -11.90
CA LEU A 5 -1.61 0.15 -10.61
C LEU A 5 -0.44 0.22 -9.64
N TYR A 6 -0.03 1.42 -9.25
CA TYR A 6 1.08 1.64 -8.33
C TYR A 6 0.55 2.10 -6.98
N VAL A 7 0.75 1.29 -5.95
CA VAL A 7 0.15 1.48 -4.63
C VAL A 7 1.22 1.67 -3.54
N GLY A 8 1.06 2.75 -2.78
CA GLY A 8 1.92 3.16 -1.68
C GLY A 8 2.86 4.30 -2.07
N ASP A 9 4.08 4.35 -1.52
CA ASP A 9 5.07 5.42 -1.74
C ASP A 9 4.51 6.85 -1.64
N ALA A 10 3.64 7.06 -0.65
CA ALA A 10 3.09 8.37 -0.33
C ALA A 10 2.99 8.55 1.18
N GLY A 11 3.16 9.79 1.63
CA GLY A 11 3.09 10.10 3.05
C GLY A 11 2.60 11.52 3.31
N VAL A 12 2.21 11.72 4.57
CA VAL A 12 1.80 13.02 5.09
C VAL A 12 2.91 13.57 5.94
N LEU A 13 3.42 14.75 5.58
CA LEU A 13 4.28 15.53 6.44
C LEU A 13 3.40 16.48 7.24
N ALA A 14 3.57 16.49 8.56
CA ALA A 14 2.84 17.37 9.45
C ALA A 14 3.82 17.95 10.49
N GLY A 15 3.95 19.27 10.53
CA GLY A 15 4.85 19.95 11.44
C GLY A 15 5.28 21.34 10.95
N PRO A 16 5.78 22.20 11.86
CA PRO A 16 6.05 21.92 13.27
C PRO A 16 4.78 21.94 14.14
N ILE A 17 4.89 21.37 15.35
CA ILE A 17 3.93 21.58 16.42
C ILE A 17 4.20 22.98 17.01
N PHE A 18 3.17 23.81 17.05
CA PHE A 18 3.22 25.19 17.52
C PHE A 18 2.37 25.37 18.77
N PHE A 19 2.98 25.82 19.86
CA PHE A 19 2.29 26.19 21.09
C PHE A 19 2.10 27.71 21.11
N ALA A 20 0.88 28.18 20.85
CA ALA A 20 0.56 29.61 20.93
C ALA A 20 0.31 30.05 22.39
N SER A 21 -0.11 29.12 23.24
CA SER A 21 -0.31 29.30 24.68
C SER A 21 -0.32 27.92 25.37
N PRO A 22 -0.36 27.85 26.73
CA PRO A 22 -0.57 26.59 27.44
C PRO A 22 -1.87 25.85 27.08
N PHE A 23 -2.81 26.49 26.39
CA PHE A 23 -4.11 25.93 26.01
C PHE A 23 -4.28 25.78 24.48
N ILE A 24 -3.35 26.28 23.66
CA ILE A 24 -3.48 26.27 22.20
C ILE A 24 -2.24 25.61 21.59
N MET A 25 -2.46 24.41 21.06
CA MET A 25 -1.48 23.62 20.31
C MET A 25 -2.00 23.43 18.87
N GLU A 26 -1.19 23.81 17.89
CA GLU A 26 -1.50 23.69 16.47
C GLU A 26 -0.45 22.82 15.79
N ILE A 27 -0.84 21.97 14.84
CA ILE A 27 0.08 21.32 13.90
C ILE A 27 -0.02 22.10 12.60
N LYS A 28 1.10 22.68 12.15
CA LYS A 28 1.17 23.43 10.88
C LYS A 28 1.81 22.57 9.79
N GLY A 29 1.82 23.08 8.56
CA GLY A 29 2.59 22.49 7.46
C GLY A 29 2.12 21.11 6.99
N LEU A 30 0.82 20.80 7.11
CA LEU A 30 0.26 19.57 6.56
C LEU A 30 0.47 19.53 5.04
N SER A 31 1.20 18.54 4.55
CA SER A 31 1.37 18.29 3.12
C SER A 31 1.30 16.80 2.82
N VAL A 32 0.66 16.47 1.71
CA VAL A 32 0.63 15.11 1.16
C VAL A 32 1.66 15.05 0.06
N ASN A 33 2.53 14.05 0.11
CA ASN A 33 3.62 13.89 -0.85
C ASN A 33 3.57 12.48 -1.43
N VAL A 34 3.76 12.37 -2.75
CA VAL A 34 3.98 11.10 -3.44
C VAL A 34 5.48 10.94 -3.65
N PHE A 35 6.13 10.16 -2.80
CA PHE A 35 7.56 9.92 -2.85
C PHE A 35 7.97 9.08 -4.07
N GLY A 36 7.04 8.26 -4.58
CA GLY A 36 7.23 7.46 -5.81
C GLY A 36 7.15 8.25 -7.11
N GLU A 37 6.90 9.57 -7.07
CA GLU A 37 6.72 10.42 -8.26
C GLU A 37 7.87 10.32 -9.29
N PRO A 38 9.17 10.27 -8.89
CA PRO A 38 10.25 10.09 -9.86
C PRO A 38 10.12 8.80 -10.69
N LEU A 39 9.67 7.70 -10.07
CA LEU A 39 9.44 6.43 -10.76
C LEU A 39 8.21 6.50 -11.67
N ILE A 40 7.12 7.11 -11.21
CA ILE A 40 5.92 7.36 -12.04
C ILE A 40 6.31 8.13 -13.30
N LYS A 41 7.00 9.27 -13.14
CA LYS A 41 7.48 10.09 -14.25
C LYS A 41 8.44 9.35 -15.17
N ALA A 42 9.23 8.39 -14.64
CA ALA A 42 10.12 7.57 -15.46
C ALA A 42 9.33 6.60 -16.34
N PHE A 43 8.30 5.93 -15.81
CA PHE A 43 7.41 5.07 -16.58
C PHE A 43 6.67 5.84 -17.67
N GLU A 44 6.10 7.00 -17.33
CA GLU A 44 5.27 7.79 -18.24
C GLU A 44 6.06 8.53 -19.32
N LYS A 45 7.40 8.43 -19.34
CA LYS A 45 8.20 8.83 -20.52
C LYS A 45 7.90 7.94 -21.72
N ASP A 46 7.47 6.71 -21.48
CA ASP A 46 6.95 5.84 -22.52
C ASP A 46 5.44 6.06 -22.67
N SER A 47 5.01 6.56 -23.83
CA SER A 47 3.61 6.80 -24.14
C SER A 47 2.73 5.55 -24.16
N GLU A 48 3.34 4.35 -24.22
CA GLU A 48 2.64 3.09 -24.12
C GLU A 48 2.37 2.67 -22.67
N ILE A 49 2.93 3.35 -21.66
CA ILE A 49 2.74 3.04 -20.24
C ILE A 49 1.84 4.11 -19.60
N LYS A 50 0.81 3.66 -18.89
CA LYS A 50 -0.05 4.50 -18.07
C LYS A 50 0.00 4.03 -16.62
N VAL A 51 0.29 4.95 -15.71
CA VAL A 51 0.34 4.66 -14.27
C VAL A 51 -0.88 5.27 -13.58
N THR A 52 -1.61 4.43 -12.82
CA THR A 52 -2.59 4.87 -11.83
C THR A 52 -1.95 4.72 -10.46
N HIS A 53 -1.67 5.84 -9.80
CA HIS A 53 -1.13 5.84 -8.44
C HIS A 53 -2.23 5.88 -7.39
N MET A 54 -2.08 5.10 -6.32
CA MET A 54 -2.90 5.16 -5.11
C MET A 54 -1.97 5.26 -3.90
N SER A 55 -2.17 6.27 -3.05
CA SER A 55 -1.54 6.27 -1.72
C SER A 55 -2.10 5.12 -0.85
N SER A 56 -1.45 4.81 0.27
CA SER A 56 -1.91 3.75 1.18
C SER A 56 -3.31 4.02 1.74
N TRP A 57 -3.64 5.29 2.06
CA TRP A 57 -4.99 5.64 2.54
C TRP A 57 -6.03 5.69 1.42
N ASP A 58 -5.65 5.99 0.17
CA ASP A 58 -6.58 5.86 -0.96
C ASP A 58 -6.85 4.38 -1.27
N ALA A 59 -5.82 3.55 -1.22
CA ALA A 59 -5.93 2.11 -1.42
C ALA A 59 -6.78 1.43 -0.34
N TYR A 60 -6.70 1.90 0.90
CA TYR A 60 -7.55 1.44 2.01
C TYR A 60 -9.04 1.47 1.62
N ALA A 61 -9.51 2.54 0.96
CA ALA A 61 -10.89 2.66 0.51
C ALA A 61 -11.15 2.10 -0.89
N ASN A 62 -10.22 2.30 -1.83
CA ASN A 62 -10.51 2.22 -3.27
C ASN A 62 -9.72 1.16 -4.03
N PHE A 63 -8.80 0.42 -3.40
CA PHE A 63 -8.07 -0.64 -4.10
C PHE A 63 -9.03 -1.72 -4.62
N PRO A 64 -8.82 -2.26 -5.84
CA PRO A 64 -9.65 -3.30 -6.44
C PRO A 64 -9.98 -4.44 -5.49
N LYS A 65 -11.27 -4.77 -5.38
CA LYS A 65 -11.78 -5.73 -4.38
C LYS A 65 -11.71 -7.17 -4.87
N THR A 66 -11.74 -7.36 -6.18
CA THR A 66 -11.87 -8.66 -6.84
C THR A 66 -10.85 -8.79 -7.97
N VAL A 67 -10.57 -10.03 -8.38
CA VAL A 67 -9.67 -10.29 -9.52
C VAL A 67 -10.22 -9.69 -10.81
N ASP A 68 -11.54 -9.61 -10.98
CA ASP A 68 -12.16 -9.01 -12.16
C ASP A 68 -11.92 -7.51 -12.24
N GLU A 69 -11.96 -6.79 -11.11
CA GLU A 69 -11.58 -5.37 -11.03
C GLU A 69 -10.07 -5.18 -11.27
N MET A 70 -9.23 -6.14 -10.87
CA MET A 70 -7.78 -6.08 -11.09
C MET A 70 -7.38 -6.25 -12.56
N LYS A 71 -8.20 -6.92 -13.38
CA LYS A 71 -7.96 -7.13 -14.82
C LYS A 71 -7.91 -5.82 -15.63
N ASP A 72 -8.35 -4.71 -15.04
CA ASP A 72 -8.16 -3.39 -15.64
C ASP A 72 -6.68 -2.95 -15.71
N TYR A 73 -5.79 -3.67 -15.02
CA TYR A 73 -4.36 -3.43 -14.95
C TYR A 73 -3.56 -4.66 -15.43
N ASP A 74 -2.44 -4.41 -16.10
CA ASP A 74 -1.49 -5.45 -16.50
C ASP A 74 -0.50 -5.77 -15.37
N ILE A 75 -0.16 -4.73 -14.57
CA ILE A 75 0.83 -4.79 -13.51
C ILE A 75 0.28 -4.13 -12.25
N ILE A 76 0.44 -4.79 -11.10
CA ILE A 76 0.23 -4.20 -9.77
C ILE A 76 1.59 -4.05 -9.09
N ILE A 77 1.92 -2.84 -8.64
CA ILE A 77 3.11 -2.53 -7.86
C ILE A 77 2.68 -2.22 -6.42
N LEU A 78 3.24 -2.94 -5.46
CA LEU A 78 3.11 -2.68 -4.03
C LEU A 78 4.46 -2.21 -3.49
N SER A 79 4.52 -0.99 -2.96
CA SER A 79 5.76 -0.38 -2.47
C SER A 79 5.44 0.57 -1.34
N ASP A 80 6.20 0.51 -0.25
CA ASP A 80 5.96 1.31 0.96
C ASP A 80 4.51 1.32 1.47
N ILE A 81 3.94 0.11 1.56
CA ILE A 81 2.59 -0.16 2.05
C ILE A 81 2.52 -1.49 2.81
N GLU A 82 1.91 -1.46 3.99
CA GLU A 82 1.65 -2.62 4.83
C GLU A 82 0.38 -3.39 4.40
N ALA A 83 0.32 -4.69 4.72
CA ALA A 83 -0.77 -5.56 4.31
C ALA A 83 -2.14 -5.13 4.86
N GLU A 84 -2.18 -4.46 6.02
CA GLU A 84 -3.42 -4.02 6.67
C GLU A 84 -4.21 -3.02 5.84
N SER A 85 -3.52 -2.10 5.13
CA SER A 85 -4.12 -1.18 4.17
C SER A 85 -4.93 -1.90 3.09
N LEU A 86 -4.57 -3.14 2.73
CA LEU A 86 -5.31 -3.94 1.75
C LEU A 86 -6.20 -5.03 2.37
N PHE A 87 -5.98 -5.42 3.62
CA PHE A 87 -6.86 -6.38 4.31
C PHE A 87 -8.15 -5.74 4.79
N PHE A 88 -8.04 -4.57 5.41
CA PHE A 88 -9.16 -3.94 6.09
C PHE A 88 -9.90 -2.98 5.18
N TYR A 89 -11.13 -2.67 5.55
CA TYR A 89 -12.00 -1.78 4.80
C TYR A 89 -12.51 -0.69 5.75
N PRO A 90 -12.71 0.56 5.28
CA PRO A 90 -13.31 1.62 6.07
C PRO A 90 -14.59 1.18 6.79
N GLU A 91 -15.40 0.35 6.13
CA GLU A 91 -16.67 -0.13 6.66
C GLU A 91 -16.52 -1.00 7.91
N PHE A 92 -15.38 -1.66 8.13
CA PHE A 92 -15.14 -2.41 9.37
C PHE A 92 -15.12 -1.50 10.61
N TYR A 93 -14.81 -0.22 10.42
CA TYR A 93 -14.77 0.78 11.48
C TYR A 93 -15.98 1.72 11.42
N THR A 94 -17.18 1.14 11.38
CA THR A 94 -18.45 1.88 11.42
C THR A 94 -19.19 1.64 12.74
N PRO A 95 -18.91 2.42 13.81
CA PRO A 95 -19.47 2.17 15.15
C PRO A 95 -21.00 2.09 15.20
N SER A 96 -21.68 2.83 14.33
CA SER A 96 -23.15 2.80 14.25
C SER A 96 -23.71 1.45 13.81
N GLU A 97 -22.91 0.57 13.20
CA GLU A 97 -23.32 -0.75 12.72
C GLU A 97 -22.94 -1.88 13.69
N TYR A 98 -22.16 -1.58 14.74
CA TYR A 98 -21.69 -2.59 15.70
C TYR A 98 -22.88 -3.23 16.43
N GLY A 99 -22.90 -4.56 16.45
CA GLY A 99 -23.99 -5.37 17.04
C GLY A 99 -25.26 -5.45 16.19
N LYS A 100 -25.36 -4.75 15.06
CA LYS A 100 -26.55 -4.78 14.18
C LYS A 100 -26.42 -5.79 13.05
N LYS A 101 -25.25 -5.89 12.43
CA LYS A 101 -24.96 -6.84 11.36
C LYS A 101 -23.48 -7.19 11.30
N THR A 102 -23.18 -8.38 10.79
CA THR A 102 -21.81 -8.79 10.48
C THR A 102 -21.37 -8.16 9.18
N ILE A 103 -20.31 -7.35 9.21
CA ILE A 103 -19.72 -6.76 8.01
C ILE A 103 -18.70 -7.74 7.45
N THR A 104 -18.92 -8.20 6.21
CA THR A 104 -17.97 -9.06 5.48
C THR A 104 -17.57 -8.38 4.19
N LYS A 105 -16.31 -8.57 3.78
CA LYS A 105 -15.75 -7.99 2.56
C LYS A 105 -14.84 -9.02 1.85
N PRO A 106 -14.63 -8.88 0.54
CA PRO A 106 -13.65 -9.70 -0.18
C PRO A 106 -12.25 -9.62 0.45
N ASN A 107 -11.47 -10.70 0.36
CA ASN A 107 -10.07 -10.68 0.76
C ASN A 107 -9.21 -10.26 -0.44
N ARG A 108 -8.79 -9.00 -0.47
CA ARG A 108 -8.00 -8.43 -1.58
C ARG A 108 -6.67 -9.14 -1.79
N LEU A 109 -6.05 -9.67 -0.74
CA LEU A 109 -4.79 -10.41 -0.87
C LEU A 109 -4.97 -11.76 -1.56
N LYS A 110 -6.11 -12.44 -1.35
CA LYS A 110 -6.48 -13.61 -2.17
C LYS A 110 -6.73 -13.22 -3.63
N ALA A 111 -7.35 -12.07 -3.86
CA ALA A 111 -7.57 -11.57 -5.21
C ALA A 111 -6.25 -11.23 -5.94
N ILE A 112 -5.25 -10.66 -5.25
CA ILE A 112 -3.90 -10.44 -5.80
C ILE A 112 -3.24 -11.77 -6.19
N LYS A 113 -3.28 -12.78 -5.31
CA LYS A 113 -2.78 -14.13 -5.64
C LYS A 113 -3.43 -14.68 -6.91
N GLN A 114 -4.75 -14.62 -6.99
CA GLN A 114 -5.50 -15.08 -8.17
C GLN A 114 -5.17 -14.26 -9.43
N PHE A 115 -4.95 -12.96 -9.29
CA PHE A 115 -4.52 -12.10 -10.40
C PHE A 115 -3.18 -12.59 -10.98
N VAL A 116 -2.20 -12.88 -10.12
CA VAL A 116 -0.90 -13.42 -10.54
C VAL A 116 -1.04 -14.81 -11.17
N GLU A 117 -1.81 -15.71 -10.54
CA GLU A 117 -2.08 -17.06 -11.06
C GLU A 117 -2.77 -17.03 -12.44
N ASN A 118 -3.53 -15.97 -12.73
CA ASN A 118 -4.19 -15.74 -14.01
C ASN A 118 -3.30 -15.03 -15.05
N GLY A 119 -2.01 -14.83 -14.76
CA GLY A 119 -1.04 -14.22 -15.68
C GLY A 119 -0.84 -12.71 -15.51
N GLY A 120 -1.46 -12.10 -14.49
CA GLY A 120 -1.17 -10.73 -14.10
C GLY A 120 0.23 -10.60 -13.47
N SER A 121 0.84 -9.42 -13.57
CA SER A 121 2.18 -9.20 -13.01
C SER A 121 2.12 -8.48 -11.67
N LEU A 122 2.78 -9.03 -10.65
CA LEU A 122 2.96 -8.38 -9.35
C LEU A 122 4.42 -7.99 -9.16
N ILE A 123 4.63 -6.73 -8.78
CA ILE A 123 5.92 -6.23 -8.31
C ILE A 123 5.73 -5.82 -6.85
N MET A 124 6.52 -6.39 -5.95
CA MET A 124 6.66 -5.90 -4.58
C MET A 124 8.04 -5.28 -4.42
N ALA A 125 8.09 -3.96 -4.25
CA ALA A 125 9.34 -3.22 -4.07
C ALA A 125 9.65 -3.08 -2.58
N GLY A 126 10.93 -3.25 -2.21
CA GLY A 126 11.37 -3.21 -0.82
C GLY A 126 11.35 -1.81 -0.23
N SER A 127 10.97 -1.69 1.03
CA SER A 127 10.91 -0.44 1.78
C SER A 127 10.85 -0.72 3.29
N TRP A 128 10.56 0.31 4.10
CA TRP A 128 10.28 0.13 5.53
C TRP A 128 8.89 -0.46 5.83
N PHE A 129 7.99 -0.52 4.84
CA PHE A 129 6.61 -0.98 5.01
C PHE A 129 6.20 -2.14 4.09
N THR A 130 7.07 -2.68 3.24
CA THR A 130 6.81 -3.92 2.47
C THR A 130 7.62 -5.11 2.98
N PHE A 131 7.31 -6.32 2.48
CA PHE A 131 7.86 -7.59 2.98
C PHE A 131 7.66 -7.76 4.50
N ALA A 132 8.73 -7.93 5.28
CA ALA A 132 8.64 -7.92 6.73
C ALA A 132 8.67 -6.47 7.25
N GLY A 133 9.53 -5.66 6.63
CA GLY A 133 9.66 -4.23 6.86
C GLY A 133 10.21 -3.89 8.25
N ARG A 134 10.18 -2.61 8.56
CA ARG A 134 10.68 -2.07 9.82
C ARG A 134 9.96 -2.72 11.00
N HIS A 135 10.72 -3.27 11.93
CA HIS A 135 10.24 -4.00 13.10
C HIS A 135 9.39 -5.26 12.78
N GLY A 136 9.41 -5.76 11.53
CA GLY A 136 8.59 -6.90 11.12
C GLY A 136 7.08 -6.59 11.04
N GLN A 137 6.71 -5.31 10.97
CA GLN A 137 5.33 -4.86 11.18
C GLN A 137 4.49 -4.77 9.89
N SER A 138 5.08 -5.04 8.72
CA SER A 138 4.39 -4.88 7.43
C SER A 138 3.34 -5.94 7.14
N GLY A 139 3.40 -7.09 7.82
CA GLY A 139 2.33 -8.08 7.83
C GLY A 139 2.20 -8.96 6.58
N TRP A 140 3.08 -8.86 5.59
CA TRP A 140 2.95 -9.61 4.32
C TRP A 140 3.28 -11.11 4.42
N ARG A 141 4.14 -11.50 5.37
CA ARG A 141 4.66 -12.88 5.48
C ARG A 141 3.59 -13.98 5.53
N LYS A 142 2.49 -13.75 6.26
CA LYS A 142 1.43 -14.75 6.47
C LYS A 142 0.21 -14.46 5.61
N THR A 143 0.44 -14.08 4.36
CA THR A 143 -0.62 -13.68 3.43
C THR A 143 -0.56 -14.49 2.13
N PRO A 144 -1.69 -14.61 1.41
CA PRO A 144 -1.69 -15.23 0.08
C PRO A 144 -0.75 -14.57 -0.93
N VAL A 145 -0.39 -13.29 -0.72
CA VAL A 145 0.58 -12.60 -1.57
C VAL A 145 1.97 -13.20 -1.42
N ALA A 146 2.38 -13.61 -0.21
CA ALA A 146 3.67 -14.25 0.00
C ALA A 146 3.82 -15.56 -0.79
N ASP A 147 2.73 -16.30 -1.03
CA ASP A 147 2.75 -17.56 -1.78
C ASP A 147 3.15 -17.39 -3.26
N VAL A 148 3.00 -16.18 -3.82
CA VAL A 148 3.27 -15.90 -5.25
C VAL A 148 4.53 -15.05 -5.45
N LEU A 149 5.22 -14.66 -4.37
CA LEU A 149 6.49 -13.96 -4.47
C LEU A 149 7.63 -14.96 -4.71
N PRO A 150 8.67 -14.60 -5.48
CA PRO A 150 9.82 -15.46 -5.73
C PRO A 150 10.81 -15.50 -4.55
N VAL A 151 10.42 -15.03 -3.36
CA VAL A 151 11.26 -14.89 -2.16
C VAL A 151 10.47 -15.27 -0.91
N GLU A 152 11.18 -15.71 0.13
CA GLU A 152 10.60 -15.91 1.46
C GLU A 152 10.70 -14.64 2.29
N ILE A 153 9.62 -14.28 2.99
CA ILE A 153 9.59 -13.10 3.87
C ILE A 153 10.02 -13.51 5.28
N LEU A 154 11.00 -12.79 5.84
CA LEU A 154 11.51 -13.02 7.19
C LEU A 154 10.44 -12.75 8.27
N PRO A 155 10.49 -13.43 9.42
CA PRO A 155 9.59 -13.16 10.55
C PRO A 155 9.83 -11.84 11.27
N GLU A 156 11.02 -11.26 11.12
CA GLU A 156 11.53 -10.11 11.85
C GLU A 156 11.84 -8.93 10.93
N ASP A 157 12.39 -7.86 11.50
CA ASP A 157 12.90 -6.71 10.74
C ASP A 157 13.89 -7.18 9.66
N ASP A 158 13.58 -6.93 8.40
CA ASP A 158 14.35 -7.38 7.23
C ASP A 158 15.35 -6.34 6.73
N ARG A 159 15.51 -5.23 7.45
CA ARG A 159 16.41 -4.14 7.06
C ARG A 159 17.83 -4.40 7.56
N VAL A 160 18.78 -4.10 6.70
CA VAL A 160 20.20 -3.97 7.06
C VAL A 160 20.61 -2.55 6.69
N GLU A 161 20.49 -1.65 7.66
CA GLU A 161 20.80 -0.23 7.47
C GLU A 161 22.32 -0.03 7.48
N THR A 162 22.89 0.29 6.31
CA THR A 162 24.32 0.48 6.07
C THR A 162 24.57 1.91 5.57
N PRO A 163 24.43 2.94 6.42
CA PRO A 163 24.63 4.33 6.00
C PRO A 163 26.04 4.63 5.46
N GLU A 164 27.02 3.79 5.78
CA GLU A 164 28.39 3.85 5.28
C GLU A 164 28.59 3.22 3.89
N GLY A 165 27.65 2.40 3.43
CA GLY A 165 27.80 1.54 2.25
C GLY A 165 28.38 0.17 2.56
#